data_AF-A0A6G8D046-F1
#
_entry.id   AF-A0A6G8D046-F1
#
_cell.length_a   1.000
_cell.length_b   1.000
_cell.length_c   1.000
_cell.angle_alpha   90.00
_cell.angle_beta   90.00
_cell.angle_gamma   90.00
#
_symmetry.space_group_name_H-M   'P 1'
#
loop_
_entity.id
_entity.type
_entity.pdbx_description
1 polymer ?
#
loop_
_entity_poly.entity_id
_entity_poly.type
_entity_poly.pdbx_seq_one_letter_code
_entity_poly.pdbx_strand_id
1 'polypeptide(L)'
;MRDQLQPRLEQARATEQDIAQAALAGASVPQLAARLDRLQQLKREAAQVQIDATQRIRATLDAAQYQQLRQRAHALAPAAPAMPEYSLLLPAHLPHLMPFVAKLDASAEHQQALSRYADEQVRPALRPRLQQAQQLEQEIARAALDGRSAQDLAPQLDRLAQVRREAAEIHLRCIAQVRQTLPPEQYARLLALAQPAAR
;
A
#
# COMPACT_ATOMS: atom_id res chain seq x y z
N MET A 1 24.85 -1.56 -1.93
CA MET A 1 23.47 -2.09 -1.88
C MET A 1 22.49 -1.09 -1.28
N ARG A 2 22.69 -0.66 -0.02
CA ARG A 2 21.81 0.27 0.72
C ARG A 2 21.54 1.54 -0.09
N ASP A 3 22.60 2.07 -0.67
CA ASP A 3 22.75 3.16 -1.66
C ASP A 3 21.84 3.08 -2.90
N GLN A 4 21.33 1.91 -3.32
CA GLN A 4 20.38 1.81 -4.45
C GLN A 4 18.92 1.59 -4.01
N LEU A 5 18.71 1.08 -2.80
CA LEU A 5 17.39 0.78 -2.24
C LEU A 5 16.81 1.98 -1.48
N GLN A 6 17.61 2.61 -0.61
CA GLN A 6 17.21 3.74 0.22
C GLN A 6 16.56 4.90 -0.59
N PRO A 7 17.19 5.46 -1.65
CA PRO A 7 16.60 6.57 -2.39
C PRO A 7 15.31 6.21 -3.14
N ARG A 8 15.09 4.92 -3.45
CA ARG A 8 13.83 4.44 -4.06
C ARG A 8 12.70 4.37 -3.05
N LEU A 9 12.98 3.92 -1.84
CA LEU A 9 12.00 3.90 -0.73
C LEU A 9 11.63 5.32 -0.29
N GLU A 10 12.58 6.26 -0.32
CA GLU A 10 12.36 7.68 -0.05
C GLU A 10 11.52 8.34 -1.15
N GLN A 11 11.84 8.12 -2.43
CA GLN A 11 11.01 8.59 -3.56
C GLN A 11 9.58 7.99 -3.53
N ALA A 12 9.46 6.70 -3.18
CA ALA A 12 8.15 6.07 -3.03
C ALA A 12 7.33 6.76 -1.93
N ARG A 13 7.91 6.95 -0.74
CA ARG A 13 7.28 7.66 0.39
C ARG A 13 6.87 9.09 0.03
N ALA A 14 7.71 9.84 -0.69
CA ALA A 14 7.38 11.19 -1.12
C ALA A 14 6.21 11.20 -2.13
N THR A 15 6.21 10.26 -3.08
CA THR A 15 5.12 10.09 -4.06
C THR A 15 3.81 9.69 -3.36
N GLU A 16 3.86 8.83 -2.36
CA GLU A 16 2.72 8.45 -1.52
C GLU A 16 2.11 9.65 -0.79
N GLN A 17 2.94 10.50 -0.18
CA GLN A 17 2.50 11.69 0.56
C GLN A 17 1.88 12.76 -0.37
N ASP A 18 2.47 12.98 -1.55
CA ASP A 18 1.92 13.87 -2.58
C ASP A 18 0.57 13.37 -3.14
N ILE A 19 0.41 12.05 -3.34
CA ILE A 19 -0.88 11.44 -3.69
C ILE A 19 -1.92 11.68 -2.58
N ALA A 20 -1.55 11.54 -1.30
CA ALA A 20 -2.44 11.85 -0.17
C ALA A 20 -2.90 13.30 -0.15
N GLN A 21 -1.96 14.24 -0.17
CA GLN A 21 -2.27 15.66 -0.09
C GLN A 21 -3.18 16.10 -1.25
N ALA A 22 -2.87 15.65 -2.48
CA ALA A 22 -3.69 15.94 -3.65
C ALA A 22 -5.09 15.28 -3.58
N ALA A 23 -5.20 14.04 -3.10
CA ALA A 23 -6.49 13.36 -2.95
C ALA A 23 -7.42 14.11 -1.97
N LEU A 24 -6.89 14.58 -0.84
CA LEU A 24 -7.64 15.37 0.16
C LEU A 24 -7.98 16.76 -0.39
N ALA A 25 -7.07 17.37 -1.15
CA ALA A 25 -7.31 18.63 -1.86
C ALA A 25 -8.39 18.49 -2.95
N GLY A 26 -8.72 17.26 -3.38
CA GLY A 26 -9.85 16.93 -4.25
C GLY A 26 -9.46 16.35 -5.62
N ALA A 27 -8.18 15.98 -5.82
CA ALA A 27 -7.72 15.39 -7.07
C ALA A 27 -8.38 14.02 -7.32
N SER A 28 -8.92 13.87 -8.53
CA SER A 28 -9.56 12.64 -9.00
C SER A 28 -8.53 11.56 -9.39
N VAL A 29 -8.97 10.30 -9.46
CA VAL A 29 -8.11 9.17 -9.89
C VAL A 29 -7.41 9.43 -11.23
N PRO A 30 -8.05 9.96 -12.30
CA PRO A 30 -7.37 10.33 -13.53
C PRO A 30 -6.24 11.36 -13.35
N GLN A 31 -6.44 12.37 -12.50
CA GLN A 31 -5.40 13.38 -12.19
C GLN A 31 -4.23 12.80 -11.38
N LEU A 32 -4.46 11.70 -10.66
CA LEU A 32 -3.46 11.00 -9.86
C LEU A 32 -2.79 9.82 -10.59
N ALA A 33 -3.27 9.44 -11.79
CA ALA A 33 -2.85 8.23 -12.50
C ALA A 33 -1.33 8.11 -12.69
N ALA A 34 -0.68 9.14 -13.24
CA ALA A 34 0.77 9.13 -13.46
C ALA A 34 1.59 9.04 -12.16
N ARG A 35 1.07 9.58 -11.04
CA ARG A 35 1.70 9.49 -9.71
C ARG A 35 1.55 8.08 -9.15
N LEU A 36 0.37 7.46 -9.31
CA LEU A 36 0.12 6.07 -8.94
C LEU A 36 1.03 5.10 -9.72
N ASP A 37 1.20 5.31 -11.02
CA ASP A 37 2.11 4.50 -11.85
C ASP A 37 3.57 4.66 -11.42
N ARG A 38 4.04 5.90 -11.21
CA ARG A 38 5.40 6.15 -10.71
C ARG A 38 5.64 5.50 -9.34
N LEU A 39 4.64 5.51 -8.46
CA LEU A 39 4.70 4.82 -7.17
C LEU A 39 4.86 3.31 -7.33
N GLN A 40 4.06 2.66 -8.18
CA GLN A 40 4.19 1.21 -8.38
C GLN A 40 5.51 0.84 -9.04
N GLN A 41 6.00 1.65 -10.00
CA GLN A 41 7.33 1.51 -10.58
C GLN A 41 8.43 1.56 -9.50
N LEU A 42 8.39 2.57 -8.61
CA LEU A 42 9.36 2.70 -7.52
C LEU A 42 9.34 1.50 -6.56
N LYS A 43 8.16 0.99 -6.22
CA LYS A 43 8.00 -0.21 -5.39
C LYS A 43 8.51 -1.49 -6.09
N ARG A 44 8.27 -1.61 -7.39
CA ARG A 44 8.79 -2.71 -8.24
C ARG A 44 10.31 -2.68 -8.32
N GLU A 45 10.90 -1.52 -8.60
CA GLU A 45 12.35 -1.34 -8.63
C GLU A 45 12.99 -1.64 -7.26
N ALA A 46 12.37 -1.21 -6.15
CA ALA A 46 12.86 -1.54 -4.81
C ALA A 46 12.83 -3.05 -4.51
N ALA A 47 11.76 -3.75 -4.92
CA ALA A 47 11.66 -5.21 -4.79
C ALA A 47 12.71 -5.94 -5.66
N GLN A 48 12.94 -5.49 -6.90
CA GLN A 48 14.00 -6.02 -7.76
C GLN A 48 15.37 -5.93 -7.07
N VAL A 49 15.75 -4.74 -6.56
CA VAL A 49 17.04 -4.54 -5.86
C VAL A 49 17.19 -5.46 -4.63
N GLN A 50 16.09 -5.79 -3.94
CA GLN A 50 16.11 -6.75 -2.82
C GLN A 50 16.28 -8.21 -3.27
N ILE A 51 15.61 -8.64 -4.33
CA ILE A 51 15.75 -9.99 -4.88
C ILE A 51 17.17 -10.20 -5.43
N ASP A 52 17.70 -9.22 -6.16
CA ASP A 52 19.07 -9.22 -6.68
C ASP A 52 20.11 -9.18 -5.55
N ALA A 53 19.78 -8.65 -4.37
CA ALA A 53 20.61 -8.77 -3.17
C ALA A 53 20.58 -10.18 -2.57
N THR A 54 19.40 -10.80 -2.46
CA THR A 54 19.24 -12.19 -1.99
C THR A 54 19.98 -13.19 -2.88
N GLN A 55 19.98 -13.00 -4.21
CA GLN A 55 20.77 -13.83 -5.13
C GLN A 55 22.27 -13.67 -4.93
N ARG A 56 22.77 -12.43 -4.71
CA ARG A 56 24.19 -12.20 -4.39
C ARG A 56 24.59 -12.85 -3.07
N ILE A 57 23.75 -12.76 -2.04
CA ILE A 57 23.98 -13.45 -0.76
C ILE A 57 24.05 -14.97 -0.97
N ARG A 58 23.13 -15.55 -1.77
CA ARG A 58 23.17 -16.98 -2.14
C ARG A 58 24.48 -17.37 -2.82
N ALA A 59 25.02 -16.52 -3.71
CA ALA A 59 26.27 -16.78 -4.41
C ALA A 59 27.53 -16.68 -3.51
N THR A 60 27.42 -16.04 -2.35
CA THR A 60 28.54 -15.88 -1.39
C THR A 60 28.58 -16.90 -0.24
N LEU A 61 27.52 -17.70 -0.06
CA LEU A 61 27.38 -18.64 1.05
C LEU A 61 27.39 -20.09 0.56
N ASP A 62 27.90 -21.02 1.37
CA ASP A 62 27.75 -22.45 1.09
C ASP A 62 26.30 -22.92 1.29
N ALA A 63 25.98 -24.13 0.82
CA ALA A 63 24.63 -24.67 0.87
C ALA A 63 24.06 -24.82 2.30
N ALA A 64 24.88 -25.14 3.29
CA ALA A 64 24.47 -25.28 4.68
C ALA A 64 24.29 -23.90 5.35
N GLN A 65 25.21 -22.97 5.10
CA GLN A 65 25.09 -21.57 5.53
C GLN A 65 23.81 -20.92 4.97
N TYR A 66 23.56 -21.06 3.67
CA TYR A 66 22.36 -20.51 3.03
C TYR A 66 21.09 -21.22 3.51
N GLN A 67 21.12 -22.53 3.75
CA GLN A 67 19.99 -23.25 4.35
C GLN A 67 19.68 -22.75 5.77
N GLN A 68 20.69 -22.52 6.62
CA GLN A 68 20.50 -21.96 7.96
C GLN A 68 19.97 -20.52 7.91
N LEU A 69 20.48 -19.70 6.99
CA LEU A 69 19.97 -18.34 6.74
C LEU A 69 18.49 -18.37 6.33
N ARG A 70 18.12 -19.23 5.36
CA ARG A 70 16.73 -19.38 4.89
C ARG A 70 15.80 -19.89 6.00
N GLN A 71 16.24 -20.84 6.83
CA GLN A 71 15.48 -21.29 8.00
C GLN A 71 15.22 -20.15 8.99
N ARG A 72 16.23 -19.34 9.30
CA ARG A 72 16.08 -18.13 10.14
C ARG A 72 15.17 -17.09 9.50
N ALA A 73 15.28 -16.86 8.20
CA ALA A 73 14.43 -15.92 7.46
C ALA A 73 12.95 -16.33 7.48
N HIS A 74 12.64 -17.64 7.41
CA HIS A 74 11.27 -18.12 7.56
C HIS A 74 10.78 -18.09 9.01
N ALA A 75 11.64 -18.35 10.00
CA ALA A 75 11.27 -18.24 11.41
C ALA A 75 11.06 -16.78 11.89
N LEU A 76 11.66 -15.82 11.19
CA LEU A 76 11.49 -14.38 11.42
C LEU A 76 10.46 -13.72 10.48
N ALA A 77 9.88 -14.47 9.54
CA ALA A 77 8.81 -13.96 8.70
C ALA A 77 7.53 -13.77 9.57
N PRO A 78 6.88 -12.60 9.55
CA PRO A 78 5.60 -12.43 10.24
C PRO A 78 4.57 -13.40 9.64
N ALA A 79 3.66 -13.91 10.48
CA ALA A 79 2.65 -14.92 10.14
C ALA A 79 1.50 -14.34 9.30
N ALA A 80 1.87 -13.84 8.11
CA ALA A 80 1.31 -12.66 7.44
C ALA A 80 1.57 -11.35 8.24
N PRO A 81 2.15 -10.31 7.60
CA PRO A 81 2.03 -8.93 8.11
C PRO A 81 0.57 -8.54 8.30
N ALA A 82 0.29 -7.66 9.26
CA ALA A 82 -1.07 -7.29 9.60
C ALA A 82 -1.73 -6.53 8.43
N MET A 83 -3.03 -6.72 8.20
CA MET A 83 -3.80 -5.97 7.18
C MET A 83 -3.57 -4.44 7.14
N PRO A 84 -3.39 -3.70 8.26
CA PRO A 84 -3.01 -2.27 8.20
C PRO A 84 -1.60 -2.00 7.61
N GLU A 85 -0.67 -2.94 7.68
CA GLU A 85 0.65 -2.87 7.02
C GLU A 85 0.54 -3.14 5.51
N TYR A 86 -0.48 -3.91 5.12
CA TYR A 86 -0.89 -4.14 3.73
C TYR A 86 -1.76 -3.03 3.13
N SER A 87 -2.01 -1.93 3.83
CA SER A 87 -2.42 -0.71 3.14
C SER A 87 -1.23 -0.25 2.31
N LEU A 88 -1.39 -0.26 0.98
CA LEU A 88 -0.30 -0.10 -0.01
C LEU A 88 0.15 1.36 -0.22
N LEU A 89 -0.18 2.11 0.82
CA LEU A 89 -0.11 3.49 1.21
C LEU A 89 -0.27 3.32 2.73
N LEU A 90 0.77 3.48 3.53
CA LEU A 90 0.66 3.33 5.00
C LEU A 90 -0.47 4.22 5.56
N PRO A 91 -0.95 4.02 6.81
CA PRO A 91 -2.00 4.88 7.39
C PRO A 91 -1.69 6.40 7.38
N ALA A 92 -0.43 6.81 7.20
CA ALA A 92 0.01 8.19 7.00
C ALA A 92 -0.08 8.70 5.53
N HIS A 93 -0.39 7.83 4.56
CA HIS A 93 -0.15 8.02 3.12
C HIS A 93 -1.41 7.84 2.23
N LEU A 94 -2.52 7.35 2.77
CA LEU A 94 -3.87 7.85 2.47
C LEU A 94 -4.63 7.81 3.79
N PRO A 95 -5.19 8.94 4.28
CA PRO A 95 -5.92 8.90 5.53
C PRO A 95 -7.21 8.11 5.32
N HIS A 96 -7.34 7.01 6.06
CA HIS A 96 -8.53 6.18 6.03
C HIS A 96 -9.64 6.90 6.82
N LEU A 97 -10.43 7.74 6.14
CA LEU A 97 -11.33 8.72 6.77
C LEU A 97 -12.52 8.10 7.55
N MET A 98 -12.98 6.89 7.20
CA MET A 98 -14.22 6.31 7.74
C MET A 98 -14.28 6.20 9.29
N PRO A 99 -13.24 5.74 10.01
CA PRO A 99 -13.17 5.77 11.49
C PRO A 99 -13.28 7.16 12.14
N PHE A 100 -13.13 8.24 11.37
CA PHE A 100 -13.28 9.61 11.83
C PHE A 100 -14.67 10.19 11.47
N VAL A 101 -15.40 9.61 10.51
CA VAL A 101 -16.79 9.99 10.19
C VAL A 101 -17.72 9.77 11.39
N ALA A 102 -17.52 8.67 12.14
CA ALA A 102 -18.23 8.40 13.40
C ALA A 102 -17.82 9.32 14.57
N LYS A 103 -16.84 10.22 14.37
CA LYS A 103 -16.42 11.27 15.30
C LYS A 103 -16.85 12.67 14.84
N LEU A 104 -17.53 12.76 13.69
CA LEU A 104 -18.18 13.99 13.26
C LEU A 104 -19.58 14.08 13.86
N ASP A 105 -19.95 15.29 14.26
CA ASP A 105 -21.34 15.72 14.39
C ASP A 105 -21.94 15.94 12.98
N ALA A 106 -22.06 14.84 12.24
CA ALA A 106 -22.67 14.74 10.92
C ALA A 106 -24.07 14.15 11.06
N SER A 107 -24.99 14.51 10.15
CA SER A 107 -26.36 13.98 10.19
C SER A 107 -26.37 12.45 10.11
N ALA A 108 -27.34 11.82 10.75
CA ALA A 108 -27.54 10.37 10.68
C ALA A 108 -27.65 9.88 9.22
N GLU A 109 -28.24 10.69 8.34
CA GLU A 109 -28.30 10.45 6.90
C GLU A 109 -26.91 10.41 6.24
N HIS A 110 -26.04 11.40 6.50
CA HIS A 110 -24.67 11.40 5.96
C HIS A 110 -23.85 10.21 6.50
N GLN A 111 -23.97 9.93 7.80
CA GLN A 111 -23.29 8.78 8.42
C GLN A 111 -23.77 7.44 7.83
N GLN A 112 -25.08 7.26 7.67
CA GLN A 112 -25.68 6.05 7.09
C GLN A 112 -25.32 5.89 5.61
N ALA A 113 -25.36 6.97 4.82
CA ALA A 113 -24.97 6.95 3.41
C ALA A 113 -23.49 6.55 3.23
N LEU A 114 -22.58 7.10 4.04
CA LEU A 114 -21.16 6.75 4.00
C LEU A 114 -20.88 5.34 4.53
N SER A 115 -21.57 4.87 5.57
CA SER A 115 -21.42 3.47 6.01
C SER A 115 -21.91 2.50 4.94
N ARG A 116 -23.09 2.75 4.36
CA ARG A 116 -23.66 1.93 3.28
C ARG A 116 -22.72 1.85 2.08
N TYR A 117 -22.20 2.98 1.60
CA TYR A 117 -21.19 2.99 0.53
C TYR A 117 -19.95 2.19 0.90
N ALA A 118 -19.47 2.30 2.14
CA ALA A 118 -18.31 1.55 2.60
C ALA A 118 -18.57 0.03 2.71
N ASP A 119 -19.79 -0.41 3.07
CA ASP A 119 -20.19 -1.81 3.12
C ASP A 119 -20.50 -2.44 1.76
N GLU A 120 -21.17 -1.71 0.86
CA GLU A 120 -21.60 -2.21 -0.44
C GLU A 120 -20.52 -2.11 -1.53
N GLN A 121 -19.73 -1.02 -1.52
CA GLN A 121 -18.81 -0.70 -2.62
C GLN A 121 -17.35 -0.87 -2.20
N VAL A 122 -16.94 -0.30 -1.06
CA VAL A 122 -15.50 -0.24 -0.69
C VAL A 122 -15.02 -1.57 -0.11
N ARG A 123 -15.64 -2.07 0.96
CA ARG A 123 -15.21 -3.29 1.67
C ARG A 123 -15.22 -4.55 0.77
N PRO A 124 -16.20 -4.78 -0.13
CA PRO A 124 -16.22 -5.94 -1.01
C PRO A 124 -15.18 -5.86 -2.15
N ALA A 125 -14.98 -4.68 -2.75
CA ALA A 125 -14.00 -4.50 -3.81
C ALA A 125 -12.55 -4.56 -3.28
N LEU A 126 -12.29 -3.95 -2.11
CA LEU A 126 -10.96 -3.79 -1.55
C LEU A 126 -10.37 -5.07 -0.96
N ARG A 127 -11.14 -5.82 -0.14
CA ARG A 127 -10.62 -6.98 0.61
C ARG A 127 -9.92 -8.02 -0.29
N PRO A 128 -10.48 -8.45 -1.44
CA PRO A 128 -9.81 -9.39 -2.34
C PRO A 128 -8.50 -8.86 -2.94
N ARG A 129 -8.38 -7.54 -3.18
CA ARG A 129 -7.12 -6.96 -3.66
C ARG A 129 -6.03 -6.99 -2.60
N LEU A 130 -6.37 -6.65 -1.35
CA LEU A 130 -5.42 -6.71 -0.23
C LEU A 130 -4.95 -8.15 0.02
N GLN A 131 -5.87 -9.13 -0.04
CA GLN A 131 -5.56 -10.54 0.06
C GLN A 131 -4.67 -11.03 -1.11
N GLN A 132 -4.97 -10.63 -2.35
CA GLN A 132 -4.13 -10.99 -3.51
C GLN A 132 -2.74 -10.35 -3.44
N ALA A 133 -2.62 -9.09 -3.00
CA ALA A 133 -1.31 -8.45 -2.80
C ALA A 133 -0.51 -9.17 -1.71
N GLN A 134 -1.14 -9.51 -0.58
CA GLN A 134 -0.54 -10.27 0.51
C GLN A 134 -0.03 -11.64 0.05
N GLN A 135 -0.83 -12.39 -0.72
CA GLN A 135 -0.42 -13.67 -1.29
C GLN A 135 0.79 -13.50 -2.23
N LEU A 136 0.71 -12.58 -3.21
CA LEU A 136 1.80 -12.34 -4.15
C LEU A 136 3.10 -11.92 -3.46
N GLU A 137 3.04 -11.11 -2.41
CA GLU A 137 4.23 -10.71 -1.64
C GLU A 137 4.86 -11.89 -0.89
N GLN A 138 4.05 -12.80 -0.34
CA GLN A 138 4.54 -14.04 0.29
C GLN A 138 5.15 -15.00 -0.74
N GLU A 139 4.52 -15.16 -1.90
CA GLU A 139 5.01 -15.98 -3.02
C GLU A 139 6.35 -15.45 -3.56
N ILE A 140 6.45 -14.14 -3.81
CA ILE A 140 7.69 -13.48 -4.27
C ILE A 140 8.80 -13.61 -3.23
N ALA A 141 8.52 -13.33 -1.95
CA ALA A 141 9.50 -13.44 -0.88
C ALA A 141 10.00 -14.89 -0.70
N ARG A 142 9.10 -15.87 -0.78
CA ARG A 142 9.45 -17.30 -0.73
C ARG A 142 10.31 -17.71 -1.93
N ALA A 143 9.89 -17.35 -3.14
CA ALA A 143 10.59 -17.70 -4.37
C ALA A 143 11.98 -17.04 -4.45
N ALA A 144 12.14 -15.82 -3.94
CA ALA A 144 13.43 -15.14 -3.83
C ALA A 144 14.36 -15.81 -2.79
N LEU A 145 13.81 -16.35 -1.69
CA LEU A 145 14.58 -17.12 -0.69
C LEU A 145 14.93 -18.55 -1.17
N ASP A 146 14.15 -19.12 -2.08
CA ASP A 146 14.56 -20.31 -2.86
C ASP A 146 15.44 -19.93 -4.08
N GLY A 147 15.68 -18.62 -4.27
CA GLY A 147 16.71 -18.03 -5.11
C GLY A 147 16.36 -17.86 -6.59
N ARG A 148 15.08 -17.81 -6.94
CA ARG A 148 14.59 -17.31 -8.23
C ARG A 148 15.07 -15.87 -8.46
N SER A 149 15.39 -15.50 -9.70
CA SER A 149 15.81 -14.13 -10.02
C SER A 149 14.62 -13.17 -10.06
N ALA A 150 14.91 -11.86 -10.01
CA ALA A 150 13.89 -10.85 -10.23
C ALA A 150 13.32 -10.89 -11.66
N GLN A 151 14.08 -11.41 -12.64
CA GLN A 151 13.58 -11.68 -13.99
C GLN A 151 12.59 -12.85 -14.00
N ASP A 152 12.88 -13.94 -13.27
CA ASP A 152 11.98 -15.11 -13.11
C ASP A 152 10.71 -14.80 -12.30
N LEU A 153 10.65 -13.62 -11.69
CA LEU A 153 9.56 -13.12 -10.84
C LEU A 153 8.92 -11.83 -11.38
N ALA A 154 9.34 -11.36 -12.56
CA ALA A 154 8.78 -10.16 -13.19
C ALA A 154 7.25 -10.22 -13.36
N PRO A 155 6.63 -11.33 -13.82
CA PRO A 155 5.17 -11.42 -13.92
C PRO A 155 4.44 -11.26 -12.58
N GLN A 156 4.99 -11.83 -11.50
CA GLN A 156 4.44 -11.68 -10.15
C GLN A 156 4.61 -10.25 -9.64
N LEU A 157 5.78 -9.63 -9.87
CA LEU A 157 6.05 -8.22 -9.53
C LEU A 157 5.12 -7.25 -10.29
N ASP A 158 4.83 -7.54 -11.56
CA ASP A 158 3.93 -6.76 -12.42
C ASP A 158 2.47 -6.93 -11.99
N ARG A 159 2.00 -8.16 -11.73
CA ARG A 159 0.65 -8.38 -11.18
C ARG A 159 0.51 -7.77 -9.79
N LEU A 160 1.54 -7.83 -8.95
CA LEU A 160 1.55 -7.17 -7.64
C LEU A 160 1.42 -5.65 -7.80
N ALA A 161 2.22 -5.01 -8.65
CA ALA A 161 2.10 -3.60 -8.98
C ALA A 161 0.69 -3.22 -9.44
N GLN A 162 0.07 -4.02 -10.32
CA GLN A 162 -1.31 -3.81 -10.78
C GLN A 162 -2.33 -3.90 -9.64
N VAL A 163 -2.34 -4.99 -8.86
CA VAL A 163 -3.24 -5.18 -7.70
C VAL A 163 -3.08 -4.05 -6.70
N ARG A 164 -1.83 -3.60 -6.48
CA ARG A 164 -1.51 -2.50 -5.58
C ARG A 164 -2.12 -1.17 -6.05
N ARG A 165 -2.08 -0.89 -7.35
CA ARG A 165 -2.78 0.25 -7.97
C ARG A 165 -4.30 0.11 -7.83
N GLU A 166 -4.88 -1.05 -8.13
CA GLU A 166 -6.32 -1.30 -8.01
C GLU A 166 -6.84 -0.96 -6.59
N ALA A 167 -6.12 -1.40 -5.55
CA ALA A 167 -6.46 -1.11 -4.15
C ALA A 167 -6.35 0.37 -3.76
N ALA A 168 -5.35 1.09 -4.29
CA ALA A 168 -5.16 2.51 -4.08
C ALA A 168 -6.29 3.33 -4.73
N GLU A 169 -6.68 3.01 -5.97
CA GLU A 169 -7.77 3.70 -6.64
C GLU A 169 -9.13 3.53 -5.94
N ILE A 170 -9.38 2.37 -5.32
CA ILE A 170 -10.59 2.15 -4.50
C ILE A 170 -10.61 3.09 -3.28
N HIS A 171 -9.47 3.30 -2.61
CA HIS A 171 -9.36 4.26 -1.51
C HIS A 171 -9.55 5.71 -2.00
N LEU A 172 -8.96 6.08 -3.14
CA LEU A 172 -9.12 7.42 -3.72
C LEU A 172 -10.59 7.72 -4.08
N ARG A 173 -11.31 6.74 -4.65
CA ARG A 173 -12.76 6.85 -4.89
C ARG A 173 -13.54 7.00 -3.57
N CYS A 174 -13.14 6.30 -2.51
CA CYS A 174 -13.73 6.47 -1.17
C CYS A 174 -13.50 7.89 -0.59
N ILE A 175 -12.27 8.43 -0.67
CA ILE A 175 -11.98 9.80 -0.22
C ILE A 175 -12.80 10.84 -1.00
N ALA A 176 -12.95 10.65 -2.32
CA ALA A 176 -13.79 11.50 -3.16
C ALA A 176 -15.28 11.40 -2.77
N GLN A 177 -15.80 10.20 -2.51
CA GLN A 177 -17.19 10.01 -2.05
C GLN A 177 -17.45 10.70 -0.70
N VAL A 178 -16.53 10.54 0.26
CA VAL A 178 -16.60 11.21 1.58
C VAL A 178 -16.65 12.73 1.43
N ARG A 179 -15.88 13.29 0.48
CA ARG A 179 -15.90 14.73 0.15
C ARG A 179 -17.17 15.19 -0.56
N GLN A 180 -17.83 14.31 -1.31
CA GLN A 180 -19.08 14.64 -2.03
C GLN A 180 -20.32 14.53 -1.12
N THR A 181 -20.33 13.63 -0.15
CA THR A 181 -21.45 13.43 0.78
C THR A 181 -21.45 14.41 1.96
N LEU A 182 -20.28 14.93 2.37
CA LEU A 182 -20.20 15.85 3.51
C LEU A 182 -20.20 17.33 3.07
N PRO A 183 -20.92 18.22 3.77
CA PRO A 183 -20.77 19.66 3.65
C PRO A 183 -19.29 20.09 3.80
N PRO A 184 -18.82 21.13 3.07
CA PRO A 184 -17.40 21.53 3.09
C PRO A 184 -16.82 21.76 4.48
N GLU A 185 -17.59 22.31 5.42
CA GLU A 185 -17.17 22.47 6.82
C GLU A 185 -17.01 21.14 7.57
N GLN A 186 -17.94 20.19 7.38
CA GLN A 186 -17.84 18.86 8.00
C GLN A 186 -16.65 18.10 7.41
N TYR A 187 -16.37 18.25 6.11
CA TYR A 187 -15.17 17.70 5.47
C TYR A 187 -13.89 18.36 6.01
N ALA A 188 -13.84 19.68 6.19
CA ALA A 188 -12.70 20.37 6.78
C ALA A 188 -12.42 19.91 8.22
N ARG A 189 -13.46 19.76 9.05
CA ARG A 189 -13.36 19.18 10.40
C ARG A 189 -12.89 17.72 10.35
N LEU A 190 -13.33 16.93 9.37
CA LEU A 190 -12.88 15.56 9.16
C LEU A 190 -11.39 15.47 8.82
N LEU A 191 -10.88 16.38 7.97
CA LEU A 191 -9.45 16.46 7.67
C LEU A 191 -8.64 16.82 8.92
N ALA A 192 -9.11 17.76 9.75
CA ALA A 192 -8.46 18.12 11.00
C ALA A 192 -8.45 16.96 12.03
N LEU A 193 -9.48 16.11 12.05
CA LEU A 193 -9.52 14.90 12.89
C LEU A 193 -8.65 13.75 12.36
N ALA A 194 -8.48 13.65 11.03
CA ALA A 194 -7.75 12.57 10.38
C ALA A 194 -6.24 12.86 10.18
N GLN A 195 -5.82 14.12 10.27
CA GLN A 195 -4.41 14.48 10.36
C GLN A 195 -3.82 13.97 11.70
N PRO A 196 -2.65 13.31 11.69
CA PRO A 196 -1.94 13.06 12.94
C PRO A 196 -1.54 14.41 13.56
N ALA A 197 -1.90 14.62 14.82
CA ALA A 197 -1.50 15.82 15.55
C ALA A 197 0.04 15.95 15.52
N ALA A 198 0.53 17.14 15.15
CA ALA A 198 1.96 17.40 15.05
C ALA A 198 2.68 17.07 16.36
N ARG A 199 3.75 16.28 16.26
CA ARG A 199 4.64 15.82 17.33
C ARG A 199 6.07 15.83 16.81
#